data_AF-A0A7R9DP76-F1
#
_entry.id   AF-A0A7R9DP76-F1
#
_cell.length_a   1.000
_cell.length_b   1.000
_cell.length_c   1.000
_cell.angle_alpha   90.00
_cell.angle_beta   90.00
_cell.angle_gamma   90.00
#
_symmetry.space_group_name_H-M   'P 1'
#
loop_
_entity.id
_entity.type
_entity.pdbx_description
1 polymer ?
#
loop_
_entity_poly.entity_id
_entity_poly.type
_entity_poly.pdbx_seq_one_letter_code
_entity_poly.pdbx_strand_id
1 'polypeptide(L)' 'MNCGRITVSQFRRGLDRVGINAIDRLYLSEPEIDMVLQVYRDPNDSSRMCWKTFEDDIDQGIQGHM' A
#
# COMPACT_ATOMS: atom_id res chain seq x y z
N MET A 1 4.66 -19.02 1.52
CA MET A 1 5.89 -18.19 1.57
C MET A 1 5.52 -16.77 1.16
N ASN A 2 6.12 -15.76 1.80
CA ASN A 2 5.80 -14.31 1.82
C ASN A 2 4.94 -13.91 3.04
N CYS A 3 5.57 -13.35 4.07
CA CYS A 3 4.92 -12.90 5.31
C CYS A 3 4.00 -11.67 5.15
N GLY A 4 3.61 -11.31 3.92
CA GLY A 4 2.70 -10.20 3.62
C GLY A 4 3.17 -8.81 4.06
N ARG A 5 4.46 -8.66 4.37
CA ARG A 5 5.04 -7.45 4.96
C ARG A 5 6.25 -6.96 4.18
N ILE A 6 6.36 -5.65 4.03
CA ILE A 6 7.51 -4.97 3.41
C ILE A 6 7.86 -3.71 4.21
N THR A 7 9.07 -3.18 4.04
CA THR A 7 9.44 -1.91 4.66
C THR A 7 8.73 -0.74 3.98
N VAL A 8 8.53 0.35 4.72
CA VAL A 8 7.98 1.61 4.18
C VAL A 8 8.74 2.06 2.93
N SER A 9 10.08 1.97 2.94
CA SER A 9 10.91 2.35 1.80
C SER A 9 10.76 1.42 0.59
N GLN A 10 10.44 0.14 0.80
CA GLN A 10 10.14 -0.79 -0.29
C GLN A 10 8.78 -0.48 -0.91
N PHE A 11 7.77 -0.18 -0.09
CA PHE A 11 6.44 0.23 -0.55
C PHE A 11 6.49 1.51 -1.39
N ARG A 12 7.13 2.57 -0.86
CA ARG A 12 7.29 3.86 -1.58
C ARG A 12 7.98 3.69 -2.93
N ARG A 13 9.05 2.89 -3.00
CA ARG A 13 9.74 2.55 -4.27
C ARG A 13 8.87 1.72 -5.22
N GLY A 14 7.98 0.89 -4.68
CA GLY A 14 6.98 0.15 -5.46
C GLY A 14 5.98 1.10 -6.13
N LEU A 15 5.40 2.03 -5.36
CA LEU A 15 4.49 3.05 -5.87
C LEU A 15 5.12 3.93 -6.94
N ASP A 16 6.36 4.38 -6.71
CA ASP A 16 7.15 5.15 -7.68
C ASP A 16 7.32 4.39 -9.02
N ARG A 17 7.63 3.08 -8.95
CA ARG A 17 7.74 2.23 -10.14
C ARG A 17 6.40 1.99 -10.85
N VAL A 18 5.30 1.88 -10.10
CA VAL A 18 3.94 1.73 -10.68
C VAL A 18 3.53 3.01 -11.40
N GLY A 19 3.85 4.19 -10.84
CA GLY A 19 3.55 5.51 -11.41
C GLY A 19 4.27 5.84 -12.73
N ILE A 20 5.22 5.01 -13.18
CA ILE A 20 5.96 5.19 -14.45
C ILE A 20 5.23 4.57 -15.64
N ASN A 21 4.26 3.66 -15.44
CA ASN A 21 3.60 2.99 -16.56
C ASN A 21 2.41 3.83 -17.07
N ALA A 22 2.48 4.26 -18.33
CA ALA A 22 1.70 5.35 -18.93
C ALA A 22 0.18 5.09 -19.11
N ILE A 23 -0.38 4.04 -18.52
CA ILE A 23 -1.77 3.62 -18.77
C ILE A 23 -2.73 4.10 -17.67
N ASP A 24 -2.28 4.16 -16.41
CA ASP A 24 -3.06 4.72 -15.30
C ASP A 24 -2.09 5.33 -14.28
N ARG A 25 -1.96 6.65 -14.29
CA ARG A 25 -1.18 7.34 -13.25
C ARG A 25 -1.92 7.18 -11.93
N LEU A 26 -1.33 6.41 -11.02
CA LEU A 26 -1.76 6.36 -9.63
C LEU A 26 -1.43 7.74 -9.01
N TYR A 27 -2.38 8.67 -9.04
CA TYR A 27 -2.23 10.01 -8.47
C TYR A 27 -2.40 9.95 -6.95
N LEU A 28 -1.43 9.38 -6.24
CA LEU A 28 -1.34 9.51 -4.78
C LEU A 28 -0.31 10.58 -4.43
N SER A 29 -0.75 11.60 -3.71
CA SER A 29 0.11 12.59 -3.07
C SER A 29 0.84 12.00 -1.85
N GLU A 30 1.96 12.61 -1.44
CA GLU A 30 2.70 12.15 -0.25
C GLU A 30 1.84 12.01 1.02
N PRO A 31 0.90 12.93 1.32
CA PRO A 31 -0.02 12.77 2.45
C PRO A 31 -0.93 11.55 2.33
N GLU A 32 -1.40 11.21 1.13
CA GLU A 32 -2.25 10.03 0.91
C GLU A 32 -1.44 8.74 1.09
N ILE A 33 -0.19 8.73 0.63
CA ILE A 33 0.75 7.62 0.86
C ILE A 33 0.98 7.44 2.37
N ASP A 34 1.18 8.53 3.11
CA ASP A 34 1.38 8.47 4.56
C ASP A 34 0.13 7.96 5.29
N MET A 35 -1.06 8.30 4.82
CA MET A 35 -2.31 7.75 5.37
C MET A 35 -2.39 6.24 5.17
N VAL A 36 -2.08 5.72 3.97
CA VAL A 36 -2.02 4.27 3.71
C VAL A 36 -0.99 3.59 4.60
N LEU A 37 0.19 4.18 4.77
CA LEU A 37 1.24 3.65 5.64
C LEU A 37 0.81 3.59 7.10
N GLN A 38 0.02 4.55 7.58
CA GLN A 38 -0.53 4.54 8.93
C GLN A 38 -1.58 3.44 9.12
N VAL A 39 -2.51 3.29 8.16
CA VAL A 39 -3.59 2.30 8.23
C VAL A 39 -3.05 0.87 8.24
N TYR A 40 -2.05 0.58 7.39
CA TYR A 40 -1.53 -0.78 7.21
C TYR A 40 -0.22 -1.03 7.96
N ARG A 41 0.14 -0.20 8.94
CA ARG A 41 1.39 -0.36 9.72
C ARG A 41 1.38 -1.68 10.49
N ASP A 42 2.51 -2.38 10.53
CA ASP A 42 2.62 -3.58 11.36
C ASP A 42 2.65 -3.19 12.85
N PRO A 43 1.73 -3.72 13.69
CA PRO A 43 1.70 -3.40 15.12
C PRO A 43 2.95 -3.90 15.87
N ASN A 44 3.70 -4.85 15.31
CA ASN A 44 4.90 -5.42 15.91
C ASN A 44 6.19 -4.76 15.40
N ASP A 45 6.16 -4.14 14.21
CA ASP A 45 7.33 -3.49 13.60
C ASP A 45 6.92 -2.21 12.87
N SER A 46 7.18 -1.10 13.52
CA SER A 46 6.81 0.22 13.02
C SER A 46 7.51 0.62 11.71
N SER A 47 8.57 -0.09 11.30
CA SER A 47 9.27 0.13 10.02
C SER A 47 8.66 -0.63 8.84
N ARG A 48 7.65 -1.46 9.11
CA ARG A 48 6.99 -2.35 8.15
C ARG A 48 5.50 -2.06 8.05
N MET A 49 4.94 -2.48 6.93
CA MET A 49 3.50 -2.47 6.67
C MET A 49 3.04 -3.82 6.13
N CYS A 50 1.78 -4.14 6.37
CA CYS A 50 1.09 -5.33 5.87
C CYS A 50 0.59 -5.12 4.43
N TRP A 51 1.51 -5.12 3.45
CA TRP A 51 1.17 -4.93 2.03
C TRP A 51 0.13 -5.93 1.51
N LYS A 52 0.12 -7.17 1.99
CA LYS A 52 -0.87 -8.15 1.52
C LYS A 52 -2.30 -7.76 1.89
N THR A 53 -2.51 -7.21 3.08
CA THR A 53 -3.83 -6.69 3.48
C THR A 53 -4.23 -5.49 2.63
N PHE A 54 -3.30 -4.59 2.31
CA PHE A 54 -3.55 -3.48 1.39
C PHE A 54 -3.93 -3.97 -0.02
N GLU A 55 -3.20 -4.95 -0.56
CA GLU A 55 -3.49 -5.55 -1.87
C GLU A 55 -4.86 -6.25 -1.86
N ASP A 56 -5.14 -7.03 -0.81
CA ASP A 56 -6.43 -7.72 -0.64
C ASP A 56 -7.59 -6.71 -0.57
N ASP A 57 -7.45 -5.58 0.15
CA ASP A 57 -8.47 -4.55 0.26
C ASP A 57 -8.72 -3.80 -1.07
N ILE A 58 -7.68 -3.64 -1.90
CA ILE A 58 -7.81 -3.06 -3.24
C ILE A 58 -8.47 -4.05 -4.20
N ASP A 59 -8.04 -5.31 -4.20
CA ASP A 59 -8.55 -6.37 -5.09
C ASP A 59 -10.01 -6.72 -4.76
N GLN A 60 -10.37 -6.72 -3.47
CA GLN A 60 -11.75 -6.85 -3.00
C GLN A 60 -12.59 -5.58 -3.19
N GLY A 61 -12.01 -4.53 -3.79
CA GLY A 61 -12.58 -3.24 -4.14
C GLY A 61 -13.98 -2.96 -3.61
N ILE A 62 -14.09 -2.21 -2.51
CA ILE A 62 -15.36 -1.58 -2.12
C ILE A 62 -16.50 -2.61 -2.07
N GLN A 63 -16.44 -3.60 -1.17
CA GLN A 63 -17.67 -4.30 -0.78
C GLN A 63 -18.48 -3.31 0.07
N GLY A 64 -19.21 -2.42 -0.61
CA GLY A 64 -20.26 -1.62 -0.02
C GLY A 64 -21.29 -2.55 0.61
N HIS A 65 -21.17 -2.78 1.92
CA HIS A 65 -22.34 -3.07 2.72
C HIS A 65 -23.10 -1.76 2.88
N MET A 66 -24.02 -1.54 1.93
CA MET A 66 -25.31 -0.94 2.24
C MET A 66 -25.99 -1.73 3.37
#